data_AF-G3AZN3-F1
#
_entry.id   AF-G3AZN3-F1
#
_cell.length_a   1.000
_cell.length_b   1.000
_cell.length_c   1.000
_cell.angle_alpha   90.00
_cell.angle_beta   90.00
_cell.angle_gamma   90.00
#
_symmetry.space_group_name_H-M   'P 1'
#
loop_
_entity.id
_entity.type
_entity.pdbx_description
1 polymer ?
#
loop_
_entity_poly.entity_id
_entity_poly.type
_entity_poly.pdbx_seq_one_letter_code
_entity_poly.pdbx_strand_id
1 'polypeptide(L)'
;MRGTQSLLKHIPLIKFVGGPHKHAKSVAGIHPMAPDGLKPSSSSGTTSSPFSNPNPLEPKDGEYFSRSQLPLRFRYKVPKEDEAANIVSGGAEIVF
;
A
#
# COMPACT_ATOMS: atom_id res chain seq x y z
N MET A 1 47.63 11.33 0.19
CA MET A 1 46.43 10.49 0.39
C MET A 1 45.78 10.23 -0.97
N ARG A 2 45.92 9.03 -1.54
CA ARG A 2 45.16 8.58 -2.71
C ARG A 2 44.97 7.07 -2.57
N GLY A 3 43.81 6.66 -2.08
CA GLY A 3 43.54 5.26 -1.78
C GLY A 3 42.05 4.96 -1.76
N THR A 4 41.33 5.25 -2.84
CA THR A 4 39.90 4.88 -2.96
C THR A 4 39.46 4.55 -4.40
N GLN A 5 40.35 4.13 -5.30
CA GLN A 5 39.97 3.80 -6.70
C GLN A 5 40.11 2.32 -7.08
N SER A 6 40.52 1.43 -6.17
CA SER A 6 40.83 0.04 -6.55
C SER A 6 39.62 -0.91 -6.57
N LEU A 7 38.49 -0.53 -5.97
CA LEU A 7 37.34 -1.45 -5.77
C LEU A 7 36.40 -1.60 -6.98
N LEU A 8 36.54 -0.77 -8.02
CA LEU A 8 35.66 -0.80 -9.20
C LEU A 8 36.22 -1.60 -10.38
N LYS A 9 37.45 -2.15 -10.28
CA LYS A 9 38.12 -2.81 -11.41
C LYS A 9 37.62 -4.22 -11.71
N HIS A 10 37.02 -4.88 -10.72
CA HIS A 10 36.72 -6.33 -10.78
C HIS A 10 35.23 -6.67 -10.63
N ILE A 11 34.34 -5.68 -10.67
CA ILE A 11 32.90 -5.93 -10.69
C ILE A 11 32.47 -5.89 -12.16
N PRO A 12 32.12 -7.03 -12.79
CA PRO A 12 31.57 -7.02 -14.14
C PRO A 12 30.19 -6.36 -14.10
N LEU A 13 30.16 -5.06 -14.39
CA LEU A 13 28.91 -4.33 -14.55
C LEU A 13 28.20 -4.88 -15.80
N ILE A 14 26.91 -5.18 -15.65
CA ILE A 14 26.06 -5.58 -16.77
C ILE A 14 26.10 -4.46 -17.81
N LYS A 15 26.67 -4.76 -18.98
CA LYS A 15 26.65 -3.85 -20.13
C LYS A 15 25.26 -3.93 -20.75
N PHE A 16 24.44 -2.90 -20.54
CA PHE A 16 23.22 -2.73 -21.30
C PHE A 16 23.60 -2.36 -22.74
N VAL A 17 23.64 -3.36 -23.62
CA VAL A 17 23.91 -3.17 -25.05
C VAL A 17 22.62 -2.68 -25.70
N GLY A 18 22.42 -1.37 -25.64
CA GLY A 18 21.25 -0.70 -26.19
C GLY A 18 21.34 0.77 -25.82
N GLY A 19 21.54 1.64 -26.80
CA GLY A 19 21.49 3.08 -26.59
C GLY A 19 20.14 3.51 -25.99
N PRO A 20 19.96 4.81 -25.68
CA PRO A 20 18.76 5.32 -25.02
C PRO A 20 17.48 4.76 -25.66
N HIS A 21 16.74 3.97 -24.90
CA HIS A 21 15.47 3.40 -25.38
C HIS A 21 14.49 4.54 -25.63
N LYS A 22 13.95 4.62 -26.85
CA LYS A 22 12.90 5.58 -27.20
C LYS A 22 11.66 5.20 -26.40
N HIS A 23 11.34 5.96 -25.36
CA HIS A 23 10.08 5.78 -24.64
C HIS A 23 8.98 6.31 -25.55
N ALA A 24 8.17 5.41 -26.11
CA ALA A 24 6.94 5.81 -26.76
C ALA A 24 6.06 6.49 -25.70
N LYS A 25 5.75 7.77 -25.90
CA LYS A 25 4.79 8.46 -25.05
C LYS A 25 3.44 7.79 -25.26
N SER A 26 3.06 6.92 -24.33
CA SER A 26 1.68 6.47 -24.20
C SER A 26 0.82 7.71 -23.97
N VAL A 27 -0.09 8.00 -24.90
CA VAL A 27 -1.13 9.01 -24.65
C VAL A 27 -1.98 8.42 -23.54
N ALA A 28 -1.86 8.97 -22.33
CA ALA A 28 -2.76 8.65 -21.22
C ALA A 28 -4.17 9.10 -21.61
N GLY A 29 -4.87 8.20 -22.31
CA GLY A 29 -6.26 8.30 -22.68
C GLY A 29 -7.16 8.04 -21.49
N ILE A 30 -8.45 8.26 -21.71
CA ILE A 30 -9.49 7.96 -20.74
C ILE A 30 -9.55 6.44 -20.56
N HIS A 31 -9.62 5.97 -19.31
CA HIS A 31 -9.76 4.55 -19.02
C HIS A 31 -11.11 4.03 -19.54
N PRO A 32 -11.21 2.81 -20.11
CA PRO A 32 -12.47 2.27 -20.64
C PRO A 32 -13.59 2.19 -19.60
N MET A 33 -13.24 2.11 -18.32
CA MET A 33 -14.18 2.11 -17.20
C MET A 33 -14.28 3.46 -16.48
N ALA A 34 -13.82 4.55 -17.10
CA ALA A 34 -14.02 5.87 -16.54
C ALA A 34 -15.52 6.20 -16.57
N PRO A 35 -16.13 6.59 -15.43
CA PRO A 35 -17.50 7.07 -15.43
C PRO A 35 -17.60 8.25 -16.41
N ASP A 36 -18.61 8.19 -17.28
CA ASP A 36 -18.89 9.16 -18.34
C ASP A 36 -17.76 9.41 -19.36
N GLY A 37 -16.73 8.56 -19.38
CA GLY A 37 -15.61 8.72 -20.31
C GLY A 37 -14.82 10.02 -20.10
N LEU A 38 -14.80 10.54 -18.87
CA LEU A 38 -14.11 11.80 -18.57
C LEU A 38 -12.68 11.54 -18.06
N LYS A 39 -11.74 12.37 -18.52
CA LYS A 39 -10.40 12.45 -17.95
C LYS A 39 -10.49 13.31 -16.69
N PRO A 40 -9.86 12.94 -15.56
CA PRO A 40 -9.78 13.84 -14.41
C PRO A 40 -9.08 15.13 -14.84
N SER A 41 -9.86 16.20 -15.04
CA SER A 41 -9.36 17.52 -15.40
C SER A 41 -8.91 18.21 -14.11
N SER A 42 -7.71 18.78 -14.12
CA SER A 42 -7.14 19.47 -12.96
C SER A 42 -7.72 20.87 -12.72
N SER A 43 -8.78 21.31 -13.40
CA SER A 43 -9.17 22.73 -13.33
C SER A 43 -10.58 23.13 -13.79
N SER A 44 -11.57 22.24 -13.87
CA SER A 44 -12.96 22.72 -13.97
C SER A 44 -13.95 21.60 -13.70
N GLY A 45 -14.92 21.87 -12.81
CA GLY A 45 -16.08 21.01 -12.59
C GLY A 45 -16.28 20.56 -11.15
N THR A 46 -16.21 21.45 -10.17
CA THR A 46 -16.94 21.24 -8.91
C THR A 46 -18.44 21.35 -9.19
N THR A 47 -19.02 20.35 -9.87
CA THR A 47 -20.36 19.94 -9.48
C THR A 47 -20.15 19.18 -8.18
N SER A 48 -20.30 19.89 -7.07
CA SER A 48 -20.43 19.26 -5.76
C SER A 48 -21.67 18.39 -5.80
N SER A 49 -21.53 17.15 -6.29
CA SER A 49 -22.43 16.10 -5.86
C SER A 49 -22.31 16.09 -4.34
N PRO A 50 -23.42 16.10 -3.59
CA PRO A 50 -23.32 15.77 -2.18
C PRO A 50 -22.64 14.41 -2.14
N PHE A 51 -21.46 14.34 -1.53
CA PHE A 51 -20.81 13.07 -1.26
C PHE A 51 -21.77 12.25 -0.41
N SER A 52 -22.58 11.43 -1.07
CA SER A 52 -23.44 10.47 -0.43
C SER A 52 -22.59 9.26 -0.21
N ASN A 53 -22.01 9.14 0.98
CA ASN A 53 -21.43 7.89 1.41
C ASN A 53 -22.57 6.85 1.43
N PRO A 54 -22.59 5.86 0.52
CA PRO A 54 -23.65 4.85 0.52
C PRO A 54 -23.49 3.90 1.71
N ASN A 55 -22.38 3.99 2.46
CA ASN A 55 -22.20 3.21 3.66
C ASN A 55 -23.25 3.67 4.67
N PRO A 56 -24.20 2.79 5.02
CA PRO A 56 -25.14 3.06 6.10
C PRO A 56 -24.36 3.48 7.34
N LEU A 57 -24.79 4.55 8.01
CA LEU A 57 -24.23 4.97 9.31
C LEU A 57 -24.51 3.93 10.41
N GLU A 58 -25.44 3.01 10.15
CA GLU A 58 -25.84 1.92 11.02
C GLU A 58 -25.60 0.59 10.30
N PRO A 59 -25.04 -0.44 10.95
CA PRO A 59 -24.89 -1.74 10.30
C PRO A 59 -26.27 -2.30 9.97
N LYS A 60 -26.43 -2.96 8.82
CA LYS A 60 -27.65 -3.72 8.55
C LYS A 60 -27.74 -4.93 9.49
N ASP A 61 -28.90 -5.57 9.53
CA ASP A 61 -29.10 -6.77 10.34
C ASP A 61 -28.05 -7.84 10.04
N GLY A 62 -27.23 -8.16 11.05
CA GLY A 62 -26.14 -9.13 10.94
C GLY A 62 -24.78 -8.56 10.49
N GLU A 63 -24.71 -7.27 10.16
CA GLU A 63 -23.46 -6.55 9.92
C GLU A 63 -22.97 -5.91 11.23
N TYR A 64 -21.66 -5.70 11.33
CA TYR A 64 -21.02 -5.10 12.50
C TYR A 64 -19.93 -4.16 12.03
N PHE A 65 -19.85 -2.96 12.61
CA PHE A 65 -18.77 -2.02 12.26
C PHE A 65 -17.44 -2.39 12.88
N SER A 66 -17.48 -2.94 14.09
CA SER A 66 -16.29 -3.32 14.82
C SER A 66 -16.27 -4.82 15.07
N ARG A 67 -15.06 -5.40 15.00
CA ARG A 67 -14.84 -6.81 15.35
C ARG A 67 -15.20 -7.13 16.80
N SER A 68 -15.22 -6.12 17.68
CA SER A 68 -15.65 -6.28 19.08
C SER A 68 -17.14 -6.57 19.23
N GLN A 69 -17.97 -6.20 18.24
CA GLN A 69 -19.39 -6.48 18.23
C GLN A 69 -19.71 -7.88 17.67
N LEU A 70 -18.75 -8.56 17.03
CA LEU A 70 -18.94 -9.91 16.50
C LEU A 70 -19.09 -10.96 17.63
N PRO A 71 -19.72 -12.12 17.34
CA PRO A 71 -19.72 -13.27 18.23
C PRO A 71 -18.32 -13.67 18.70
N LEU A 72 -18.21 -14.20 19.93
CA LEU A 72 -16.94 -14.48 20.61
C LEU A 72 -15.93 -15.30 19.77
N ARG A 73 -16.43 -16.23 18.96
CA ARG A 73 -15.61 -17.07 18.06
C ARG A 73 -14.85 -16.29 16.98
N PHE A 74 -15.30 -15.08 16.64
CA PHE A 74 -14.68 -14.21 15.62
C PHE A 74 -13.86 -13.07 16.23
N ARG A 75 -13.86 -12.94 17.56
CA ARG A 75 -13.08 -11.95 18.29
C ARG A 75 -11.65 -12.47 18.49
N TYR A 76 -10.67 -11.57 18.53
CA TYR A 76 -9.32 -11.95 18.91
C TYR A 76 -9.31 -12.41 20.36
N LYS A 77 -8.53 -13.45 20.63
CA LYS A 77 -8.22 -13.85 22.00
C LYS A 77 -7.21 -12.87 22.58
N VAL A 78 -7.30 -12.64 23.89
CA VAL A 78 -6.25 -11.91 24.61
C VAL A 78 -4.96 -12.74 24.47
N PRO A 79 -3.83 -12.10 24.12
CA PRO A 79 -2.53 -12.78 24.12
C PRO A 79 -2.28 -13.44 25.47
N LYS A 80 -1.65 -14.60 25.47
CA LYS A 80 -1.16 -15.20 26.73
C LYS A 80 -0.06 -14.31 27.31
N GLU A 81 0.21 -14.44 28.61
CA GLU A 81 1.25 -13.64 29.29
C GLU A 81 2.61 -13.76 28.58
N ASP A 82 3.02 -14.96 28.17
CA ASP A 82 4.28 -15.18 27.44
C ASP A 82 4.29 -14.50 26.06
N GLU A 83 3.15 -14.50 25.37
CA GLU A 83 2.98 -13.82 24.07
C GLU A 83 3.00 -12.31 24.25
N ALA A 84 2.38 -11.79 25.32
CA ALA A 84 2.39 -10.39 25.67
C ALA A 84 3.83 -9.92 26.00
N ALA A 85 4.57 -10.71 26.77
CA ALA A 85 5.98 -10.45 27.06
C ALA A 85 6.81 -10.35 25.78
N ASN A 86 6.60 -11.27 24.82
CA ASN A 86 7.27 -11.24 23.52
C ASN A 86 6.87 -10.03 22.66
N ILE A 87 5.60 -9.61 22.68
CA ILE A 87 5.16 -8.42 21.97
C ILE A 87 5.85 -7.17 22.54
N VAL A 88 5.91 -7.08 23.88
CA VAL A 88 6.53 -5.95 24.58
C VAL A 88 8.05 -5.94 24.39
N SER A 89 8.70 -7.11 24.44
CA SER A 89 10.14 -7.25 24.22
C SER A 89 10.56 -7.09 22.75
N GLY A 90 9.59 -7.08 21.82
CA GLY A 90 9.84 -7.05 20.39
C GLY A 90 10.27 -8.40 19.81
N GLY A 91 10.13 -9.50 20.57
CA GLY A 91 10.41 -10.87 20.14
C GLY A 91 11.88 -11.14 19.80
N ALA A 92 12.78 -10.24 20.20
CA ALA A 92 14.22 -10.31 19.93
C ALA A 92 15.02 -10.69 21.18
N GLU A 93 14.41 -11.38 22.14
CA GLU A 93 15.14 -11.89 23.30
C GLU A 93 16.18 -12.91 22.81
N ILE A 94 17.44 -12.59 23.05
CA ILE A 94 18.58 -13.41 22.62
C ILE A 94 18.61 -14.61 23.55
N VAL A 95 18.28 -15.79 23.02
CA VAL A 95 18.48 -17.06 23.72
C VAL A 95 19.97 -17.37 23.68
N PHE A 96 20.62 -17.37 24.85
CA PHE A 96 22.03 -17.77 25.04
C PHE A 96 22.13 -19.23 25.43
#